data_AF-A0A370UD69-F1
#
_entry.id   AF-A0A370UD69-F1
#
_cell.length_a   1.000
_cell.length_b   1.000
_cell.length_c   1.000
_cell.angle_alpha   90.00
_cell.angle_beta   90.00
_cell.angle_gamma   90.00
#
_symmetry.space_group_name_H-M   'P 1'
#
loop_
_entity.id
_entity.type
_entity.pdbx_description
1 polymer ?
#
loop_
_entity_poly.entity_id
_entity_poly.type
_entity_poly.pdbx_seq_one_letter_code
_entity_poly.pdbx_strand_id
1 'polypeptide(L)'
;MSWFTFLKRFRLTQTCYVKNIIIVGVGSRPYQLANAIIEAGLANIIAFIDDEPWNNRTELLGATVRYPSDIAALVQRYKVDIIIDLEGELSIAQNIWQEVEGTSVTRLRCPKTTSLDELLHCLRSQ
;
A
#
# COMPACT_ATOMS: atom_id res chain seq x y z
N MET A 1 36.70 -37.23 -25.32
CA MET A 1 36.35 -37.03 -23.89
C MET A 1 35.47 -35.81 -23.80
N SER A 2 34.29 -35.99 -23.23
CA SER A 2 33.13 -35.10 -23.24
C SER A 2 33.34 -33.91 -22.29
N TRP A 3 33.33 -32.67 -22.79
CA TRP A 3 33.38 -31.45 -21.99
C TRP A 3 32.00 -30.78 -21.99
N PHE A 4 31.01 -31.45 -21.41
CA PHE A 4 29.68 -30.90 -21.23
C PHE A 4 29.58 -30.12 -19.92
N THR A 5 28.96 -28.93 -20.02
CA THR A 5 28.26 -28.22 -18.94
C THR A 5 29.11 -27.56 -17.86
N PHE A 6 29.52 -26.32 -18.14
CA PHE A 6 29.64 -25.32 -17.08
C PHE A 6 28.79 -24.10 -17.40
N LEU A 7 27.47 -24.33 -17.52
CA LEU A 7 26.47 -23.29 -17.34
C LEU A 7 26.59 -22.83 -15.88
N LYS A 8 27.42 -21.80 -15.65
CA LYS A 8 27.41 -21.04 -14.41
C LYS A 8 25.99 -20.55 -14.22
N ARG A 9 25.35 -21.19 -13.26
CA ARG A 9 24.03 -20.93 -12.71
C ARG A 9 24.00 -19.47 -12.25
N PHE A 10 23.68 -18.57 -13.17
CA PHE A 10 23.25 -17.21 -12.85
C PHE A 10 21.98 -17.39 -12.02
N ARG A 11 22.13 -17.36 -10.70
CA ARG A 11 21.04 -17.07 -9.80
C ARG A 11 20.65 -15.64 -10.16
N LEU A 12 19.58 -15.50 -10.95
CA LEU A 12 18.83 -14.26 -11.04
C LEU A 12 18.50 -13.92 -9.58
N THR A 13 19.22 -12.97 -9.00
CA THR A 13 18.83 -12.35 -7.75
C THR A 13 17.51 -11.66 -8.07
N GLN A 14 16.42 -12.35 -7.76
CA GLN A 14 15.09 -11.78 -7.82
C GLN A 14 15.11 -10.61 -6.85
N THR A 15 15.23 -9.40 -7.38
CA THR A 15 15.04 -8.19 -6.59
C THR A 15 13.59 -8.23 -6.14
N CYS A 16 13.35 -8.59 -4.88
CA CYS A 16 12.05 -8.41 -4.26
C CYS A 16 11.79 -6.90 -4.26
N TYR A 17 10.99 -6.44 -5.21
CA TYR A 17 10.52 -5.07 -5.26
C TYR A 17 9.61 -4.84 -4.04
N VAL A 18 9.95 -3.87 -3.20
CA VAL A 18 9.13 -3.48 -2.05
C VAL A 18 7.97 -2.64 -2.57
N LYS A 19 6.74 -3.08 -2.29
CA LYS A 19 5.53 -2.41 -2.78
C LYS A 19 5.35 -1.05 -2.11
N ASN A 20 4.90 -0.07 -2.88
CA ASN A 20 4.48 1.24 -2.40
C ASN A 20 2.97 1.21 -2.15
N ILE A 21 2.55 1.55 -0.94
CA ILE A 21 1.13 1.46 -0.55
C ILE A 21 0.59 2.79 -0.02
N ILE A 22 -0.70 3.02 -0.24
CA ILE A 22 -1.49 4.06 0.43
C ILE A 22 -2.48 3.37 1.37
N ILE A 23 -2.67 3.94 2.56
CA ILE A 23 -3.66 3.45 3.53
C ILE A 23 -4.73 4.52 3.72
N VAL A 24 -6.00 4.12 3.63
CA VAL A 24 -7.14 5.02 3.84
C VAL A 24 -7.52 5.05 5.32
N GLY A 25 -7.59 6.27 5.88
CA GLY A 25 -7.88 6.57 7.29
C GLY A 25 -6.63 6.76 8.14
N VAL A 26 -6.78 7.49 9.26
CA VAL A 26 -5.74 7.69 10.30
C VAL A 26 -6.15 7.15 11.68
N GLY A 27 -7.23 6.37 11.74
CA GLY A 27 -7.72 5.74 12.96
C GLY A 27 -6.79 4.68 13.53
N SER A 28 -7.24 4.05 14.62
CA SER A 28 -6.47 3.01 15.32
C SER A 28 -6.16 1.80 14.45
N ARG A 29 -7.09 1.40 13.58
CA ARG A 29 -6.93 0.24 12.70
C ARG A 29 -5.95 0.50 11.54
N PRO A 30 -6.07 1.60 10.75
CA PRO A 30 -5.03 2.01 9.81
C PRO A 30 -3.64 2.06 10.44
N TYR A 31 -3.55 2.63 11.66
CA TYR A 31 -2.30 2.71 12.40
C TYR A 31 -1.72 1.34 12.75
N GLN A 32 -2.52 0.44 13.33
CA GLN A 32 -2.07 -0.91 13.69
C GLN A 32 -1.61 -1.71 12.46
N LEU A 33 -2.35 -1.61 11.36
CA LEU A 33 -1.99 -2.23 10.09
C LEU A 33 -0.66 -1.69 9.57
N ALA A 34 -0.53 -0.37 9.51
CA ALA A 34 0.70 0.29 9.06
C ALA A 34 1.91 -0.11 9.90
N ASN A 35 1.78 -0.08 11.23
CA ASN A 35 2.84 -0.45 12.14
C ASN A 35 3.28 -1.90 11.90
N ALA A 36 2.34 -2.84 11.74
CA ALA A 36 2.65 -4.24 11.47
C ALA A 36 3.31 -4.45 10.09
N ILE A 37 2.92 -3.68 9.06
CA ILE A 37 3.55 -3.71 7.74
C ILE A 37 5.00 -3.23 7.82
N ILE A 38 5.25 -2.15 8.56
CA ILE A 38 6.60 -1.59 8.77
C ILE A 38 7.47 -2.56 9.54
N GLU A 39 6.99 -3.09 10.68
CA GLU A 39 7.73 -4.04 11.51
C GLU A 39 8.09 -5.33 10.73
N ALA A 40 7.19 -5.79 9.86
CA ALA A 40 7.43 -6.94 9.01
C ALA A 40 8.23 -6.64 7.73
N GLY A 41 8.54 -5.37 7.44
CA GLY A 41 9.27 -4.94 6.25
C GLY A 41 8.56 -5.28 4.93
N LEU A 42 7.23 -5.33 4.93
CA LEU A 42 6.44 -5.86 3.81
C LEU A 42 6.24 -4.85 2.67
N ALA A 43 6.14 -3.56 3.01
CA ALA A 43 5.85 -2.51 2.06
C ALA A 43 6.33 -1.14 2.56
N ASN A 44 6.45 -0.20 1.64
CA ASN A 44 6.69 1.21 1.90
C ASN A 44 5.38 1.98 1.92
N ILE A 45 5.09 2.67 3.02
CA ILE A 45 3.87 3.46 3.17
C ILE A 45 4.10 4.86 2.61
N ILE A 46 3.43 5.18 1.51
CA ILE A 46 3.59 6.46 0.80
C ILE A 46 2.78 7.57 1.48
N ALA A 47 1.56 7.26 1.89
CA ALA A 47 0.67 8.22 2.52
C ALA A 47 -0.46 7.53 3.30
N PHE A 48 -0.97 8.25 4.27
CA PHE A 48 -2.30 8.02 4.83
C PHE A 48 -3.28 9.01 4.20
N ILE A 49 -4.53 8.59 4.01
CA ILE A 49 -5.58 9.46 3.47
C ILE A 49 -6.59 9.81 4.55
N ASP A 50 -6.86 11.10 4.70
CA ASP A 50 -7.85 11.62 5.65
C ASP A 50 -8.47 12.90 5.10
N ASP A 51 -9.74 13.16 5.40
CA ASP A 51 -10.44 14.38 4.97
C ASP A 51 -10.38 15.50 6.01
N GLU A 52 -9.93 15.22 7.24
CA GLU A 52 -9.92 16.23 8.29
C GLU A 52 -8.82 17.28 8.05
N PRO A 53 -9.15 18.58 8.00
CA PRO A 53 -8.21 19.62 7.61
C PRO A 53 -6.97 19.74 8.52
N TRP A 54 -7.12 19.41 9.81
CA TRP A 54 -6.03 19.48 10.78
C TRP A 54 -5.05 18.31 10.69
N ASN A 55 -5.42 17.21 10.02
CA ASN A 55 -4.55 16.06 9.82
C ASN A 55 -3.66 16.23 8.58
N ASN A 56 -4.10 17.01 7.58
CA ASN A 56 -3.35 17.15 6.33
C ASN A 56 -1.91 17.65 6.55
N ARG A 57 -0.96 16.99 5.89
CA ARG A 57 0.50 17.22 5.99
C ARG A 57 1.13 16.89 7.33
N THR A 58 0.39 16.35 8.30
CA THR A 58 1.00 15.73 9.48
C THR A 58 1.69 14.42 9.10
N GLU A 59 2.55 13.91 9.98
CA GLU A 59 3.22 12.62 9.79
C GLU A 59 2.64 11.57 10.73
N LEU A 60 2.38 10.38 10.17
CA LEU A 60 1.99 9.19 10.90
C LEU A 60 2.94 8.07 10.49
N LEU A 61 3.67 7.49 11.45
CA LEU A 61 4.63 6.40 11.20
C LEU A 61 5.64 6.71 10.06
N GLY A 62 6.04 7.99 9.93
CA GLY A 62 6.97 8.45 8.89
C GLY A 62 6.36 8.68 7.50
N ALA A 63 5.06 8.46 7.31
CA ALA A 63 4.34 8.79 6.08
C ALA A 63 3.45 10.03 6.28
N THR A 64 3.29 10.85 5.24
CA THR A 64 2.49 12.06 5.32
C THR A 64 0.99 11.76 5.14
N VAL A 65 0.14 12.40 5.95
CA VAL A 65 -1.32 12.38 5.75
C VAL A 65 -1.70 13.35 4.63
N ARG A 66 -2.57 12.93 3.71
CA ARG A 66 -2.97 13.66 2.50
C ARG A 66 -4.49 13.59 2.31
N TYR A 67 -5.02 14.52 1.52
CA TYR A 67 -6.44 14.50 1.21
C TYR A 67 -6.79 13.39 0.20
N PRO A 68 -8.06 12.92 0.17
CA PRO A 68 -8.53 11.99 -0.85
C PRO A 68 -8.27 12.46 -2.29
N SER A 69 -8.38 13.77 -2.55
CA SER A 69 -8.10 14.35 -3.86
C SER A 69 -6.66 14.17 -4.33
N ASP A 70 -5.72 13.88 -3.42
CA ASP A 70 -4.31 13.68 -3.76
C ASP A 70 -4.02 12.26 -4.25
N ILE A 71 -4.93 11.28 -4.06
CA ILE A 71 -4.66 9.85 -4.30
C ILE A 71 -4.15 9.61 -5.72
N ALA A 72 -4.83 10.09 -6.76
CA ALA A 72 -4.43 9.85 -8.14
C ALA A 72 -3.03 10.42 -8.45
N ALA A 73 -2.73 11.62 -7.94
CA ALA A 73 -1.42 12.24 -8.09
C ALA A 73 -0.32 11.46 -7.34
N LEU A 74 -0.60 10.96 -6.14
CA LEU A 74 0.31 10.12 -5.36
C LEU A 74 0.60 8.80 -6.08
N VAL A 75 -0.43 8.15 -6.63
CA VAL A 75 -0.29 6.90 -7.39
C VAL A 75 0.69 7.07 -8.55
N GLN A 76 0.51 8.13 -9.35
CA GLN A 76 1.35 8.38 -10.50
C GLN A 76 2.79 8.76 -10.12
N ARG A 77 2.94 9.62 -9.10
CA ARG A 77 4.24 10.16 -8.66
C ARG A 77 5.11 9.09 -7.99
N TYR A 78 4.52 8.30 -7.10
CA TYR A 78 5.25 7.34 -6.26
C TYR A 78 5.15 5.90 -6.76
N LYS A 79 4.49 5.64 -7.89
CA LYS A 79 4.28 4.28 -8.42
C LYS A 79 3.64 3.38 -7.36
N VAL A 80 2.52 3.84 -6.82
CA VAL A 80 1.77 3.08 -5.80
C VAL A 80 1.22 1.81 -6.43
N ASP A 81 1.44 0.69 -5.76
CA ASP A 81 1.00 -0.63 -6.20
C ASP A 81 -0.36 -0.99 -5.60
N ILE A 82 -0.59 -0.59 -4.34
CA ILE A 82 -1.78 -0.97 -3.58
C ILE A 82 -2.36 0.22 -2.83
N ILE A 83 -3.68 0.39 -2.90
CA ILE A 83 -4.46 1.24 -1.99
C ILE A 83 -5.25 0.32 -1.07
N ILE A 84 -5.01 0.43 0.24
CA ILE A 84 -5.75 -0.32 1.25
C ILE A 84 -6.89 0.55 1.76
N ASP A 85 -8.11 0.12 1.45
CA ASP A 85 -9.35 0.79 1.82
C ASP A 85 -10.07 0.00 2.93
N LEU A 86 -9.94 0.49 4.16
CA LEU A 86 -10.51 -0.13 5.35
C LEU A 86 -11.95 0.37 5.56
N GLU A 87 -12.90 -0.56 5.53
CA GLU A 87 -14.31 -0.21 5.62
C GLU A 87 -14.66 0.47 6.95
N GLY A 88 -15.27 1.65 6.84
CA GLY A 88 -15.71 2.46 7.97
C GLY A 88 -14.66 3.42 8.53
N GLU A 89 -13.46 3.50 7.93
CA GLU A 89 -12.45 4.50 8.31
C GLU A 89 -12.70 5.85 7.64
N LEU A 90 -12.87 5.88 6.32
CA LEU A 90 -13.12 7.12 5.57
C LEU A 90 -14.00 6.84 4.34
N SER A 91 -14.98 7.70 4.07
CA SER A 91 -15.80 7.62 2.87
C SER A 91 -15.23 8.51 1.77
N ILE A 92 -14.55 7.90 0.80
CA ILE A 92 -14.00 8.61 -0.36
C ILE A 92 -15.05 8.69 -1.47
N ALA A 93 -15.24 9.90 -2.02
CA ALA A 93 -16.21 10.17 -3.08
C ALA A 93 -15.93 9.38 -4.37
N GLN A 94 -16.98 8.99 -5.09
CA GLN A 94 -16.88 8.12 -6.27
C GLN A 94 -16.05 8.71 -7.41
N ASN A 95 -16.09 10.04 -7.60
CA ASN A 95 -15.30 10.71 -8.64
C ASN A 95 -13.79 10.51 -8.43
N ILE A 96 -13.34 10.45 -7.17
CA ILE A 96 -11.93 10.19 -6.84
C ILE A 96 -11.56 8.75 -7.20
N TRP A 97 -12.44 7.78 -6.92
CA TRP A 97 -12.19 6.39 -7.32
C TRP A 97 -12.14 6.21 -8.84
N GLN A 98 -12.98 6.94 -9.59
CA GLN A 98 -12.93 6.91 -11.06
C GLN A 98 -11.58 7.39 -11.62
N GLU A 99 -10.96 8.40 -10.98
CA GLU A 99 -9.61 8.84 -11.35
C GLU A 99 -8.55 7.76 -11.08
N VAL A 100 -8.72 6.99 -10.00
CA VAL A 100 -7.82 5.90 -9.61
C VAL A 100 -7.99 4.67 -10.50
N GLU A 101 -9.21 4.34 -10.91
CA GLU A 101 -9.54 3.22 -11.81
C GLU A 101 -8.84 3.33 -13.18
N GLY A 102 -8.47 4.55 -13.60
CA GLY A 102 -7.65 4.78 -14.79
C GLY A 102 -6.17 4.43 -14.65
N THR A 103 -5.73 3.91 -13.49
CA THR A 103 -4.33 3.59 -13.18
C THR A 103 -4.12 2.09 -12.95
N SER A 104 -2.85 1.66 -12.86
CA SER A 104 -2.49 0.25 -12.61
C SER A 104 -2.55 -0.18 -11.14
N VAL A 105 -3.08 0.66 -10.25
CA VAL A 105 -3.06 0.40 -8.81
C VAL A 105 -4.14 -0.61 -8.41
N THR A 106 -3.80 -1.50 -7.48
CA THR A 106 -4.76 -2.46 -6.92
C THR A 106 -5.45 -1.84 -5.70
N ARG A 107 -6.77 -1.68 -5.73
CA ARG A 107 -7.54 -1.32 -4.54
C ARG A 107 -7.92 -2.59 -3.77
N LEU A 108 -7.40 -2.74 -2.56
CA LEU A 108 -7.82 -3.78 -1.62
C LEU A 108 -8.84 -3.19 -0.66
N ARG A 109 -10.12 -3.56 -0.85
CA ARG A 109 -11.19 -3.20 0.09
C ARG A 109 -11.30 -4.26 1.17
N CYS A 110 -11.19 -3.85 2.43
CA CYS A 110 -11.09 -4.73 3.57
C CYS A 110 -12.27 -4.51 4.53
N PRO A 111 -13.15 -5.50 4.74
CA PRO A 111 -14.27 -5.40 5.67
C PRO A 111 -13.83 -5.12 7.11
N LYS A 112 -14.71 -4.47 7.89
CA LYS A 112 -14.44 -4.17 9.30
C LYS A 112 -14.24 -5.44 10.17
N THR A 113 -14.72 -6.59 9.73
CA THR A 113 -14.55 -7.86 10.44
C THR A 113 -13.19 -8.53 10.21
N THR A 114 -12.45 -8.14 9.17
CA THR A 114 -11.16 -8.75 8.84
C THR A 114 -10.14 -8.48 9.95
N SER A 115 -9.48 -9.53 10.41
CA SER A 115 -8.42 -9.44 11.41
C SER A 115 -7.11 -8.88 10.82
N LEU A 116 -6.22 -8.37 11.67
CA LEU A 116 -4.91 -7.88 11.24
C LEU A 116 -4.07 -8.97 10.56
N ASP A 117 -4.10 -10.20 11.08
CA ASP A 117 -3.32 -11.32 10.53
C ASP A 117 -3.79 -11.71 9.12
N GLU A 118 -5.09 -11.68 8.87
CA GLU A 118 -5.65 -11.91 7.54
C GLU A 118 -5.22 -10.84 6.55
N LEU A 119 -5.21 -9.57 6.98
CA LEU A 119 -4.74 -8.45 6.14
C LEU A 119 -3.27 -8.61 5.75
N LEU A 120 -2.42 -8.97 6.73
CA LEU A 120 -1.00 -9.23 6.49
C LEU A 120 -0.79 -10.44 5.59
N HIS A 121 -1.60 -11.50 5.74
CA HIS A 121 -1.55 -12.65 4.86
C HIS A 121 -1.91 -12.29 3.42
N CYS A 122 -2.97 -11.51 3.21
CA CYS A 122 -3.35 -11.01 1.89
C CYS A 122 -2.22 -10.18 1.25
N LEU A 123 -1.60 -9.26 2.00
CA LEU A 123 -0.50 -8.43 1.49
C LEU A 123 0.73 -9.24 1.07
N ARG A 124 1.01 -10.37 1.74
CA ARG A 124 2.10 -11.28 1.37
C ARG A 124 1.81 -12.10 0.11
N SER A 125 0.54 -12.32 -0.20
CA SER A 125 0.10 -13.18 -1.32
C SER A 125 -0.03 -12.44 -2.66
N GLN A 126 -0.07 -11.10 -2.62
CA GLN A 126 -0.07 -10.25 -3.81
C GLN A 126 1.33 -10.08 -4.35
#